data_AF-A0A931G8A4-F1
#
_entry.id   AF-A0A931G8A4-F1
#
_cell.length_a   1.000
_cell.length_b   1.000
_cell.length_c   1.000
_cell.angle_alpha   90.00
_cell.angle_beta   90.00
_cell.angle_gamma   90.00
#
_symmetry.space_group_name_H-M   'P 1'
#
loop_
_entity.id
_entity.type
_entity.pdbx_description
1 polymer ?
#
loop_
_entity_poly.entity_id
_entity_poly.type
_entity_poly.pdbx_seq_one_letter_code
_entity_poly.pdbx_strand_id
1 'polypeptide(L)'
;MKTPIQHPIPESAPESEPAVSTPKFGTGVRTARIVLGLLGAGIAVYGLLGLPSQLGPAQLLGLLFWLACGVLLHDGILVPLTSLAGAGLNRFTFGLGSASAAVLRGALMAGAMMSLLTGILLRAQSVARNTSVLEMNYLTHLAWLWLALALGTAVVIYLLERRAGRRLSRAGVSQQKTRS
;
A
#
# COMPACT_ATOMS: atom_id res chain seq x y z
N MET A 1 -55.86 -43.25 40.39
CA MET A 1 -54.40 -43.08 40.26
C MET A 1 -54.10 -42.94 38.78
N LYS A 2 -53.84 -41.71 38.29
CA LYS A 2 -53.78 -41.37 36.87
C LYS A 2 -52.31 -41.16 36.49
N THR A 3 -51.78 -41.99 35.60
CA THR A 3 -50.41 -41.93 35.10
C THR A 3 -50.18 -40.61 34.34
N PRO A 4 -49.03 -39.92 34.48
CA PRO A 4 -48.74 -38.73 33.68
C PRO A 4 -48.37 -39.15 32.25
N ILE A 5 -49.03 -38.55 31.27
CA ILE A 5 -48.68 -38.68 29.85
C ILE A 5 -47.42 -37.84 29.59
N GLN A 6 -46.35 -38.51 29.17
CA GLN A 6 -45.10 -37.90 28.78
C GLN A 6 -45.26 -37.38 27.34
N HIS A 7 -45.31 -36.05 27.17
CA HIS A 7 -45.26 -35.43 25.85
C HIS A 7 -43.87 -35.66 25.24
N PRO A 8 -43.75 -36.21 24.02
CA PRO A 8 -42.48 -36.23 23.32
C PRO A 8 -42.09 -34.80 22.95
N ILE A 9 -40.90 -34.38 23.38
CA ILE A 9 -40.26 -33.13 22.95
C ILE A 9 -40.02 -33.25 21.44
N PRO A 10 -40.47 -32.30 20.60
CA PRO A 10 -40.10 -32.30 19.20
C PRO A 10 -38.58 -32.17 19.10
N GLU A 11 -37.95 -33.20 18.55
CA GLU A 11 -36.55 -33.21 18.18
C GLU A 11 -36.26 -31.97 17.34
N SER A 12 -35.52 -31.03 17.94
CA SER A 12 -35.08 -29.81 17.31
C SER A 12 -34.33 -30.18 16.04
N ALA A 13 -34.94 -29.87 14.89
CA ALA A 13 -34.31 -29.95 13.59
C ALA A 13 -32.91 -29.31 13.66
N PRO A 14 -31.88 -29.88 13.01
CA PRO A 14 -30.56 -29.29 13.03
C PRO A 14 -30.67 -27.88 12.44
N GLU A 15 -30.46 -26.87 13.28
CA GLU A 15 -30.27 -25.50 12.85
C GLU A 15 -29.20 -25.53 11.77
N SER A 16 -29.59 -25.21 10.54
CA SER A 16 -28.66 -25.04 9.43
C SER A 16 -27.70 -23.93 9.82
N GLU A 17 -26.50 -24.30 10.28
CA GLU A 17 -25.40 -23.38 10.54
C GLU A 17 -25.32 -22.40 9.35
N PRO A 18 -25.41 -21.08 9.58
CA PRO A 18 -25.28 -20.13 8.50
C PRO A 18 -23.86 -20.29 7.95
N ALA A 19 -23.76 -20.84 6.74
CA ALA A 19 -22.52 -21.05 6.03
C ALA A 19 -21.67 -19.77 6.12
N VAL A 20 -20.61 -19.84 6.94
CA VAL A 20 -19.66 -18.74 7.11
C VAL A 20 -19.03 -18.51 5.74
N SER A 21 -19.57 -17.54 5.01
CA SER A 21 -19.05 -17.14 3.72
C SER A 21 -17.70 -16.46 3.96
N THR A 22 -16.63 -17.25 3.89
CA THR A 22 -15.26 -16.73 3.96
C THR A 22 -15.09 -15.64 2.91
N PRO A 23 -14.72 -14.41 3.31
CA PRO A 23 -14.56 -13.31 2.38
C PRO A 23 -13.49 -13.66 1.34
N LYS A 24 -13.88 -13.71 0.07
CA LYS A 24 -12.94 -13.83 -1.07
C LYS A 24 -12.12 -12.55 -1.14
N PHE A 25 -10.95 -12.53 -0.52
CA PHE A 25 -9.98 -11.44 -0.71
C PHE A 25 -9.64 -11.33 -2.20
N GLY A 26 -9.59 -10.10 -2.71
CA GLY A 26 -9.48 -9.83 -4.15
C GLY A 26 -8.28 -10.51 -4.80
N THR A 27 -8.54 -11.45 -5.70
CA THR A 27 -7.56 -12.28 -6.42
C THR A 27 -6.44 -11.45 -7.05
N GLY A 28 -6.76 -10.23 -7.53
CA GLY A 28 -5.79 -9.32 -8.14
C GLY A 28 -4.63 -8.90 -7.23
N VAL A 29 -4.87 -8.67 -5.93
CA VAL A 29 -3.78 -8.28 -4.99
C VAL A 29 -2.85 -9.47 -4.74
N ARG A 30 -3.41 -10.68 -4.63
CA ARG A 30 -2.62 -11.90 -4.44
C ARG A 30 -1.76 -12.18 -5.68
N THR A 31 -2.33 -12.07 -6.88
CA THR A 31 -1.58 -12.25 -8.13
C THR A 31 -0.49 -11.21 -8.28
N ALA A 32 -0.78 -9.93 -8.04
CA ALA A 32 0.24 -8.87 -8.10
C ALA A 32 1.40 -9.15 -7.13
N ARG A 33 1.10 -9.55 -5.88
CA ARG A 33 2.13 -9.91 -4.90
C ARG A 33 2.99 -11.10 -5.34
N ILE A 34 2.37 -12.13 -5.91
CA ILE A 34 3.10 -13.31 -6.41
C ILE A 34 4.00 -12.91 -7.58
N VAL A 35 3.47 -12.17 -8.56
CA VAL A 35 4.24 -11.71 -9.72
C VAL A 35 5.42 -10.84 -9.28
N LEU A 36 5.19 -9.89 -8.36
CA LEU A 36 6.24 -9.02 -7.84
C LEU A 36 7.29 -9.81 -7.06
N GLY A 37 6.87 -10.79 -6.26
CA GLY A 37 7.77 -11.68 -5.52
C GLY A 37 8.63 -12.54 -6.45
N LEU A 38 8.02 -13.13 -7.49
CA LEU A 38 8.74 -13.93 -8.49
C LEU A 38 9.72 -13.07 -9.29
N LEU A 39 9.32 -11.87 -9.70
CA LEU A 39 10.18 -10.94 -10.43
C LEU A 39 11.39 -10.52 -9.56
N GLY A 40 11.13 -10.16 -8.30
CA GLY A 40 12.19 -9.81 -7.35
C GLY A 40 13.15 -10.97 -7.11
N ALA A 41 12.63 -12.18 -6.92
CA ALA A 41 13.45 -13.39 -6.76
C ALA A 41 14.29 -13.67 -8.02
N GLY A 42 13.71 -13.52 -9.21
CA GLY A 42 14.42 -13.69 -10.48
C GLY A 42 15.60 -12.74 -10.63
N ILE A 43 15.39 -11.45 -10.31
CA ILE A 43 16.46 -10.44 -10.33
C ILE A 43 17.55 -10.77 -9.29
N ALA A 44 17.16 -11.19 -8.08
CA ALA A 44 18.11 -11.55 -7.03
C ALA A 44 18.97 -12.76 -7.41
N VAL A 45 18.36 -13.81 -7.98
CA VAL A 45 19.07 -14.99 -8.46
C VAL A 45 20.01 -14.63 -9.63
N TYR A 46 19.53 -13.83 -10.59
CA TYR A 46 20.37 -13.35 -11.69
C TYR A 46 21.60 -12.58 -11.19
N GLY A 47 21.40 -11.69 -10.21
CA GLY A 47 22.48 -10.99 -9.54
C GLY A 47 23.45 -11.95 -8.85
N LEU A 48 22.95 -12.89 -8.03
CA LEU A 48 23.78 -13.86 -7.31
C LEU A 48 24.61 -14.77 -8.22
N LEU A 49 24.12 -15.09 -9.42
CA LEU A 49 24.85 -15.89 -10.40
C LEU A 49 25.90 -15.06 -11.15
N GLY A 50 25.64 -13.77 -11.40
CA GLY A 50 26.56 -12.87 -12.11
C GLY A 50 27.66 -12.27 -11.23
N LEU A 51 27.33 -11.85 -10.01
CA LEU A 51 28.22 -11.12 -9.11
C LEU A 51 29.52 -11.87 -8.74
N PRO A 52 29.53 -13.19 -8.47
CA PRO A 52 30.76 -13.93 -8.14
C PRO A 52 31.77 -13.98 -9.28
N SER A 53 31.31 -13.85 -10.53
CA SER A 53 32.18 -13.83 -11.71
C SER A 53 32.80 -12.46 -11.99
N GLN A 54 32.25 -11.40 -11.39
CA GLN A 54 32.63 -10.00 -11.64
C GLN A 54 33.31 -9.33 -10.44
N LEU A 55 33.10 -9.85 -9.23
CA LEU A 55 33.54 -9.23 -7.97
C LEU A 55 34.36 -10.22 -7.14
N GLY A 56 35.41 -9.74 -6.48
CA GLY A 56 36.17 -10.53 -5.53
C GLY A 56 35.35 -10.84 -4.25
N PRO A 57 35.73 -11.87 -3.48
CA PRO A 57 35.00 -12.31 -2.29
C PRO A 57 34.84 -11.21 -1.22
N ALA A 58 35.83 -10.33 -1.07
CA ALA A 58 35.74 -9.18 -0.17
C ALA A 58 34.68 -8.15 -0.61
N GLN A 59 34.52 -7.93 -1.92
CA GLN A 59 33.50 -7.03 -2.45
C GLN A 59 32.09 -7.62 -2.34
N LEU A 60 31.92 -8.94 -2.46
CA LEU A 60 30.63 -9.58 -2.18
C LEU A 60 30.20 -9.39 -0.73
N LEU A 61 31.13 -9.57 0.23
CA LEU A 61 30.83 -9.35 1.65
C LEU A 61 30.49 -7.89 1.93
N GLY A 62 31.25 -6.96 1.33
CA GLY A 62 30.95 -5.52 1.39
C GLY A 62 29.57 -5.19 0.83
N LEU A 63 29.20 -5.78 -0.32
CA LEU A 63 27.89 -5.60 -0.93
C LEU A 63 26.77 -6.17 -0.07
N LEU A 64 26.93 -7.37 0.49
CA LEU A 64 25.97 -7.99 1.40
C LEU A 64 25.77 -7.16 2.66
N PHE A 65 26.86 -6.67 3.26
CA PHE A 65 26.80 -5.80 4.43
C PHE A 65 26.10 -4.48 4.10
N TRP A 66 26.45 -3.86 2.97
CA TRP A 66 25.79 -2.63 2.50
C TRP A 66 24.30 -2.83 2.25
N LEU A 67 23.92 -3.95 1.60
CA LEU A 67 22.53 -4.31 1.37
C LEU A 67 21.78 -4.52 2.70
N ALA A 68 22.37 -5.26 3.63
CA ALA A 68 21.80 -5.50 4.95
C ALA A 68 21.60 -4.19 5.72
N CYS A 69 22.62 -3.34 5.78
CA CYS A 69 22.51 -2.01 6.39
C CYS A 69 21.44 -1.16 5.70
N GLY A 70 21.39 -1.18 4.36
CA GLY A 70 20.37 -0.48 3.58
C GLY A 70 18.96 -0.93 3.94
N VAL A 71 18.70 -2.24 4.00
CA VAL A 71 17.40 -2.80 4.39
C VAL A 71 17.05 -2.46 5.84
N LEU A 72 17.99 -2.62 6.78
CA LEU A 72 17.76 -2.27 8.19
C LEU A 72 17.42 -0.79 8.36
N LEU A 73 18.15 0.09 7.68
CA LEU A 73 17.89 1.52 7.70
C LEU A 73 16.55 1.84 7.03
N HIS A 74 16.25 1.17 5.92
CA HIS A 74 15.03 1.36 5.16
C HIS A 74 13.80 0.97 5.99
N ASP A 75 13.78 -0.23 6.53
CA ASP A 75 12.66 -0.77 7.32
C ASP A 75 12.59 -0.10 8.69
N GLY A 76 13.74 0.12 9.32
CA GLY A 76 13.86 0.76 10.63
C GLY A 76 13.42 2.22 10.63
N ILE A 77 13.53 2.95 9.50
CA ILE A 77 13.02 4.33 9.37
C ILE A 77 11.62 4.35 8.78
N LEU A 78 11.33 3.55 7.75
CA LEU A 78 10.02 3.58 7.10
C LEU A 78 8.89 3.15 8.03
N VAL A 79 9.07 2.08 8.80
CA VAL A 79 8.01 1.55 9.66
C VAL A 79 7.55 2.59 10.70
N PRO A 80 8.45 3.22 11.49
CA PRO A 80 8.04 4.25 12.42
C PRO A 80 7.54 5.51 11.71
N LEU A 81 8.16 5.93 10.60
CA LEU A 81 7.71 7.13 9.87
C LEU A 81 6.30 6.93 9.30
N THR A 82 6.03 5.78 8.68
CA THR A 82 4.71 5.43 8.14
C THR A 82 3.66 5.21 9.22
N SER A 83 4.05 4.66 10.36
CA SER A 83 3.17 4.51 11.52
C SER A 83 2.81 5.87 12.12
N LEU A 84 3.80 6.76 12.29
CA LEU A 84 3.62 8.11 12.84
C LEU A 84 2.79 9.00 11.90
N ALA A 85 3.13 8.98 10.61
CA ALA A 85 2.34 9.66 9.58
C ALA A 85 0.90 9.13 9.57
N GLY A 86 0.70 7.83 9.82
CA GLY A 86 -0.63 7.25 9.93
C GLY A 86 -1.46 7.69 11.09
N ALA A 87 -0.86 7.70 12.27
CA ALA A 87 -1.51 8.18 13.47
C ALA A 87 -1.89 9.67 13.33
N GLY A 88 -1.00 10.48 12.76
CA GLY A 88 -1.23 11.91 12.54
C GLY A 88 -2.31 12.21 11.50
N LEU A 89 -2.33 11.46 10.38
CA LEU A 89 -3.27 11.74 9.28
C LEU A 89 -4.68 11.22 9.53
N ASN A 90 -4.86 10.17 10.34
CA ASN A 90 -6.19 9.65 10.68
C ASN A 90 -7.08 10.73 11.33
N ARG A 91 -6.44 11.72 11.98
CA ARG A 91 -7.11 12.89 12.57
C ARG A 91 -7.64 13.87 11.53
N PHE A 92 -7.00 13.99 10.37
CA PHE A 92 -7.36 14.95 9.32
C PHE A 92 -8.28 14.38 8.23
N THR A 93 -8.39 13.06 8.12
CA THR A 93 -9.20 12.39 7.10
C THR A 93 -10.61 12.01 7.57
N PHE A 94 -11.12 12.62 8.63
CA PHE A 94 -12.35 12.22 9.35
C PHE A 94 -13.68 12.33 8.54
N GLY A 95 -13.63 12.54 7.22
CA GLY A 95 -14.80 12.59 6.34
C GLY A 95 -14.59 11.96 4.96
N LEU A 96 -13.44 11.35 4.68
CA LEU A 96 -13.16 10.70 3.39
C LEU A 96 -13.35 9.18 3.48
N GLY A 97 -13.80 8.55 2.39
CA GLY A 97 -13.86 7.09 2.29
C GLY A 97 -12.48 6.45 2.50
N SER A 98 -12.44 5.27 3.11
CA SER A 98 -11.19 4.59 3.54
C SER A 98 -10.15 4.43 2.42
N ALA A 99 -10.60 4.21 1.17
CA ALA A 99 -9.72 4.12 0.01
C ALA A 99 -9.11 5.49 -0.38
N SER A 100 -9.88 6.57 -0.35
CA SER A 100 -9.42 7.92 -0.68
C SER A 100 -8.42 8.44 0.36
N ALA A 101 -8.68 8.17 1.65
CA ALA A 101 -7.77 8.52 2.75
C ALA A 101 -6.42 7.79 2.61
N ALA A 102 -6.42 6.52 2.20
CA ALA A 102 -5.19 5.75 1.97
C ALA A 102 -4.35 6.32 0.81
N VAL A 103 -5.00 6.73 -0.28
CA VAL A 103 -4.32 7.35 -1.44
C VAL A 103 -3.69 8.69 -1.06
N LEU A 104 -4.43 9.55 -0.36
CA LEU A 104 -3.93 10.85 0.10
C LEU A 104 -2.73 10.67 1.05
N ARG A 105 -2.81 9.71 1.96
CA ARG A 105 -1.71 9.38 2.87
C ARG A 105 -0.47 8.89 2.13
N GLY A 106 -0.66 8.01 1.14
CA GLY A 106 0.43 7.52 0.30
C GLY A 106 1.12 8.66 -0.46
N ALA A 107 0.32 9.56 -1.04
CA ALA A 107 0.81 10.72 -1.77
C ALA A 107 1.60 11.68 -0.86
N LEU A 108 1.05 12.06 0.31
CA LEU A 108 1.76 12.93 1.24
C LEU A 108 3.06 12.32 1.75
N MET A 109 3.07 11.00 2.00
CA MET A 109 4.29 10.31 2.40
C MET A 109 5.35 10.30 1.31
N ALA A 110 4.94 10.01 0.06
CA ALA A 110 5.84 10.06 -1.08
C ALA A 110 6.42 11.47 -1.28
N GLY A 111 5.57 12.50 -1.21
CA GLY A 111 6.00 13.90 -1.31
C GLY A 111 6.95 14.30 -0.19
N ALA A 112 6.65 13.94 1.06
CA ALA A 112 7.53 14.21 2.20
C ALA A 112 8.90 13.53 2.05
N MET A 113 8.92 12.26 1.62
CA MET A 113 10.16 11.52 1.38
C MET A 113 10.98 12.18 0.27
N MET A 114 10.35 12.54 -0.85
CA MET A 114 11.04 13.22 -1.95
C MET A 114 11.58 14.59 -1.55
N SER A 115 10.85 15.36 -0.75
CA SER A 115 11.35 16.62 -0.18
C SER A 115 12.55 16.41 0.73
N LEU A 116 12.54 15.38 1.57
CA LEU A 116 13.67 15.05 2.45
C LEU A 116 14.92 14.68 1.63
N LEU A 117 14.77 13.81 0.63
CA LEU A 117 15.86 13.45 -0.27
C LEU A 117 16.41 14.68 -1.00
N THR A 118 15.52 15.50 -1.58
CA THR A 118 15.91 16.72 -2.29
C THR A 118 16.64 17.68 -1.36
N GLY A 119 16.20 17.83 -0.12
CA GLY A 119 16.87 18.66 0.90
C GLY A 119 18.29 18.17 1.24
N ILE A 120 18.47 16.85 1.38
CA ILE A 120 19.80 16.25 1.59
C ILE A 120 20.71 16.51 0.39
N LEU A 121 20.19 16.34 -0.83
CA LEU A 121 20.93 16.61 -2.07
C LEU A 121 21.31 18.09 -2.17
N LEU A 122 20.39 19.01 -1.88
CA LEU A 122 20.66 20.45 -1.86
C LEU A 122 21.77 20.79 -0.85
N ARG A 123 21.74 20.17 0.34
CA ARG A 123 22.78 20.36 1.36
C ARG A 123 24.13 19.76 0.95
N ALA A 124 24.13 18.61 0.29
CA ALA A 124 25.36 18.04 -0.26
C ALA A 124 25.96 18.95 -1.34
N GLN A 125 25.12 19.53 -2.19
CA GLN A 125 25.52 20.52 -3.20
C GLN A 125 26.04 21.82 -2.60
N SER A 126 25.52 22.28 -1.46
CA SER A 126 26.03 23.48 -0.80
C SER A 126 27.46 23.31 -0.28
N VAL A 127 27.89 22.06 -0.04
CA VAL A 127 29.24 21.72 0.45
C VAL A 127 30.20 21.41 -0.71
N ALA A 128 29.72 20.80 -1.79
CA ALA A 128 30.52 20.47 -2.97
C ALA A 128 29.91 21.10 -4.24
N ARG A 129 30.46 22.23 -4.70
CA ARG A 129 30.00 22.94 -5.91
C ARG A 129 30.38 22.19 -7.20
N ASN A 130 29.68 21.09 -7.52
CA ASN A 130 29.80 20.38 -8.79
C ASN A 130 28.96 21.07 -9.87
N THR A 131 29.61 21.60 -10.90
CA THR A 131 29.01 22.35 -12.01
C THR A 131 28.27 21.47 -13.03
N SER A 132 28.61 20.18 -13.17
CA SER A 132 27.94 19.26 -14.12
C SER A 132 26.54 18.79 -13.69
N VAL A 133 26.14 19.05 -12.45
CA VAL A 133 24.81 18.69 -11.91
C VAL A 133 23.86 19.90 -11.92
N LEU A 134 24.35 21.07 -12.36
CA LEU A 134 23.75 22.39 -12.16
C LEU A 134 22.80 22.85 -13.29
N GLU A 135 22.54 22.03 -14.31
CA GLU A 135 21.56 22.42 -15.34
C GLU A 135 20.11 22.19 -14.91
N MET A 136 19.88 21.29 -13.95
CA MET A 136 18.54 20.84 -13.61
C MET A 136 18.13 21.39 -12.24
N ASN A 137 17.34 22.47 -12.27
CA ASN A 137 16.91 23.22 -11.10
C ASN A 137 16.05 22.35 -10.15
N TYR A 138 16.67 21.69 -9.17
CA TYR A 138 16.04 20.68 -8.30
C TYR A 138 14.76 21.16 -7.61
N LEU A 139 14.69 22.44 -7.26
CA LEU A 139 13.49 23.05 -6.69
C LEU A 139 12.33 23.08 -7.69
N THR A 140 12.62 23.38 -8.96
CA THR A 140 11.64 23.34 -10.04
C THR A 140 11.14 21.91 -10.28
N HIS A 141 12.03 20.92 -10.27
CA HIS A 141 11.62 19.51 -10.40
C HIS A 141 10.82 19.02 -9.19
N LEU A 142 11.18 19.46 -7.98
CA LEU A 142 10.40 19.17 -6.77
C LEU A 142 9.01 19.81 -6.84
N ALA A 143 8.90 21.05 -7.32
CA ALA A 143 7.61 21.71 -7.53
C ALA A 143 6.75 20.98 -8.57
N TRP A 144 7.35 20.55 -9.70
CA TRP A 144 6.66 19.73 -10.70
C TRP A 144 6.21 18.39 -10.13
N LEU A 145 7.05 17.75 -9.30
CA LEU A 145 6.69 16.52 -8.62
C LEU A 145 5.48 16.73 -7.70
N TRP A 146 5.48 17.78 -6.88
CA TRP A 146 4.34 18.11 -6.02
C TRP A 146 3.08 18.40 -6.83
N LEU A 147 3.20 19.11 -7.96
CA LEU A 147 2.07 19.43 -8.83
C LEU A 147 1.49 18.17 -9.49
N ALA A 148 2.35 17.31 -10.04
CA ALA A 148 1.95 16.04 -10.62
C ALA A 148 1.32 15.10 -9.57
N LEU A 149 1.89 15.08 -8.36
CA LEU A 149 1.41 14.26 -7.26
C LEU A 149 0.05 14.74 -6.75
N ALA A 150 -0.14 16.05 -6.59
CA ALA A 150 -1.42 16.65 -6.23
C ALA A 150 -2.49 16.34 -7.29
N LEU A 151 -2.17 16.54 -8.57
CA LEU A 151 -3.10 16.30 -9.67
C LEU A 151 -3.47 14.81 -9.78
N GLY A 152 -2.48 13.92 -9.74
CA GLY A 152 -2.70 12.48 -9.79
C GLY A 152 -3.54 11.98 -8.61
N THR A 153 -3.26 12.49 -7.41
CA THR A 153 -4.03 12.15 -6.20
C THR A 153 -5.47 12.60 -6.32
N ALA A 154 -5.72 13.84 -6.76
CA ALA A 154 -7.07 14.37 -6.97
C ALA A 154 -7.86 13.55 -7.99
N VAL A 155 -7.23 13.17 -9.12
CA VAL A 155 -7.86 12.34 -10.16
C VAL A 155 -8.25 10.97 -9.61
N VAL A 156 -7.35 10.31 -8.85
CA VAL A 156 -7.63 8.99 -8.28
C VAL A 156 -8.77 9.06 -7.26
N ILE A 157 -8.76 10.06 -6.37
CA ILE A 157 -9.85 10.27 -5.38
C ILE A 157 -11.18 10.48 -6.10
N TYR A 158 -11.22 11.36 -7.10
CA TYR A 158 -12.42 11.61 -7.90
C TYR A 158 -12.96 10.34 -8.57
N LEU A 159 -12.07 9.52 -9.16
CA LEU A 159 -12.46 8.26 -9.78
C LEU A 159 -13.00 7.24 -8.77
N LEU A 160 -12.44 7.18 -7.56
CA LEU A 160 -12.89 6.29 -6.49
C LEU A 160 -14.29 6.68 -6.00
N GLU A 161 -14.53 7.97 -5.73
CA GLU A 161 -15.84 8.48 -5.30
C GLU A 161 -16.91 8.29 -6.39
N ARG A 162 -16.57 8.58 -7.65
CA ARG A 162 -17.48 8.35 -8.78
C ARG A 162 -17.80 6.86 -8.99
N ARG A 163 -16.90 5.95 -8.61
CA ARG A 163 -17.17 4.50 -8.63
C ARG A 163 -18.02 4.07 -7.44
N ALA A 164 -17.84 4.66 -6.27
CA ALA A 164 -18.65 4.38 -5.09
C ALA A 164 -20.12 4.81 -5.29
N GLY A 165 -20.36 6.02 -5.78
CA GLY A 165 -21.72 6.52 -6.08
C GLY A 165 -22.46 5.64 -7.10
N ARG A 166 -21.77 5.18 -8.15
CA ARG A 166 -22.36 4.28 -9.16
C ARG A 166 -22.75 2.90 -8.61
N ARG A 167 -22.07 2.39 -7.58
CA ARG A 167 -22.41 1.10 -6.95
C ARG A 167 -23.68 1.20 -6.11
N LEU A 168 -23.84 2.29 -5.36
CA LEU A 168 -25.04 2.58 -4.57
C LEU A 168 -26.29 2.71 -5.44
N SER A 169 -26.21 3.45 -6.55
CA SER A 169 -27.34 3.59 -7.49
C SER A 169 -27.75 2.26 -8.13
N ARG A 170 -26.80 1.34 -8.36
CA ARG A 170 -27.10 0.02 -8.96
C ARG A 170 -27.73 -0.95 -7.95
N ALA A 171 -27.35 -0.87 -6.68
CA ALA A 171 -27.92 -1.68 -5.61
C ALA A 171 -29.38 -1.27 -5.27
N GLY A 172 -29.70 0.02 -5.34
CA GLY A 172 -31.07 0.51 -5.16
C GLY A 172 -32.03 0.01 -6.25
N VAL A 173 -31.56 -0.06 -7.50
CA VAL A 173 -32.36 -0.54 -8.65
C VAL A 173 -32.63 -2.05 -8.56
N SER A 174 -31.70 -2.87 -8.04
CA SER A 174 -31.94 -4.32 -7.93
C SER A 174 -32.95 -4.67 -6.84
N GLN A 175 -32.96 -3.94 -5.73
CA GLN A 175 -33.91 -4.13 -4.62
C GLN A 175 -35.36 -3.81 -5.01
N GLN A 176 -35.54 -2.86 -5.93
CA GLN A 176 -36.87 -2.51 -6.42
C GLN A 176 -37.46 -3.58 -7.37
N LYS A 177 -36.60 -4.33 -8.09
CA LYS A 177 -37.04 -5.38 -9.02
C LYS A 177 -37.44 -6.69 -8.34
N THR A 178 -36.95 -6.95 -7.12
CA THR A 178 -37.27 -8.17 -6.35
C THR A 178 -38.53 -8.03 -5.49
N ARG A 179 -39.16 -6.86 -5.47
CA ARG A 179 -40.33 -6.57 -4.62
C ARG A 179 -41.63 -6.36 -5.40
N SER A 180 -41.60 -6.59 -6.71
CA SER A 180 -42.75 -6.61 -7.65
C SER A 180 -42.99 -8.02 -8.14
#